data_AF-A0A7M1USG1-F1
#
_entry.id   AF-A0A7M1USG1-F1
#
_cell.length_a   1.000
_cell.length_b   1.000
_cell.length_c   1.000
_cell.angle_alpha   90.00
_cell.angle_beta   90.00
_cell.angle_gamma   90.00
#
_symmetry.space_group_name_H-M   'P 1'
#
loop_
_entity.id
_entity.type
_entity.pdbx_description
1 polymer ?
#
loop_
_entity_poly.entity_id
_entity_poly.type
_entity_poly.pdbx_seq_one_letter_code
_entity_poly.pdbx_strand_id
1 'polypeptide(L)'
;MGRRELIASLAFSITFSIALAYASIEVIRIVNLWMLGFIPDCVLLSDFPRCQELEALFRLVGYAGLAAILLVTVAGFLLKKTRLALLGSLAIYLPTIGYFAFTMFFLAGVGVLRLLWLPFTDSDVFVRIGLITFLPAWFVNTAVTWAVKLAAPGFTGDFSAPVGFVFMITGLALFILATFTWVSDRLRGKVLSTEGVYKFSRHPMYLGFIIWSYGLLYLASTVEGGRGWSPPAPGLPWLLSAVIIIGAALLEEAELRSKVGEYVKYAEHTPFMIPLPRRLGKAITYPVRKLIGKDLPDTRREVLTAMLVYLALTSLISLAVSYFII
;
A
#
# COMPACT_ATOMS: atom_id res chain seq x y z
N MET A 1 1.81 -35.17 -7.21
CA MET A 1 1.95 -34.52 -5.91
C MET A 1 1.32 -35.42 -4.87
N GLY A 2 2.09 -35.81 -3.86
CA GLY A 2 1.56 -36.64 -2.78
C GLY A 2 0.55 -35.85 -1.96
N ARG A 3 -0.49 -36.52 -1.43
CA ARG A 3 -1.47 -35.91 -0.51
C ARG A 3 -0.78 -35.15 0.65
N ARG A 4 0.37 -35.64 1.11
CA ARG A 4 1.19 -35.00 2.16
C ARG A 4 1.74 -33.63 1.75
N GLU A 5 2.27 -33.50 0.54
CA GLU A 5 2.81 -32.23 0.03
C GLU A 5 1.71 -31.17 -0.10
N LEU A 6 0.50 -31.60 -0.51
CA LEU A 6 -0.65 -30.70 -0.67
C LEU A 6 -1.08 -30.15 0.69
N ILE A 7 -1.22 -31.03 1.66
CA ILE A 7 -1.56 -30.65 3.04
C ILE A 7 -0.47 -29.76 3.62
N ALA A 8 0.82 -30.08 3.41
CA ALA A 8 1.93 -29.26 3.91
C ALA A 8 1.94 -27.86 3.28
N SER A 9 1.74 -27.75 1.96
CA SER A 9 1.68 -26.47 1.26
C SER A 9 0.51 -25.63 1.74
N LEU A 10 -0.66 -26.25 1.93
CA LEU A 10 -1.87 -25.58 2.41
C LEU A 10 -1.68 -25.09 3.84
N ALA A 11 -1.26 -25.98 4.75
CA ALA A 11 -0.99 -25.64 6.14
C ALA A 11 0.04 -24.52 6.25
N PHE A 12 1.15 -24.60 5.50
CA PHE A 12 2.15 -23.54 5.46
C PHE A 12 1.56 -22.22 4.96
N SER A 13 0.84 -22.22 3.83
CA SER A 13 0.29 -20.99 3.25
C SER A 13 -0.70 -20.28 4.18
N ILE A 14 -1.57 -21.04 4.86
CA ILE A 14 -2.54 -20.52 5.82
C ILE A 14 -1.80 -19.98 7.04
N THR A 15 -0.96 -20.79 7.67
CA THR A 15 -0.23 -20.39 8.88
C THR A 15 0.67 -19.20 8.63
N PHE A 16 1.43 -19.19 7.53
CA PHE A 16 2.31 -18.08 7.16
C PHE A 16 1.51 -16.80 6.92
N SER A 17 0.43 -16.85 6.15
CA SER A 17 -0.35 -15.66 5.82
C SER A 17 -1.11 -15.11 7.01
N ILE A 18 -1.69 -15.98 7.85
CA ILE A 18 -2.35 -15.57 9.09
C ILE A 18 -1.32 -15.01 10.07
N ALA A 19 -0.16 -15.66 10.23
CA ALA A 19 0.90 -15.16 11.10
C ALA A 19 1.44 -13.80 10.62
N LEU A 20 1.61 -13.62 9.30
CA LEU A 20 2.06 -12.35 8.72
C LEU A 20 1.01 -11.24 8.91
N ALA A 21 -0.27 -11.53 8.63
CA ALA A 21 -1.36 -10.58 8.84
C ALA A 21 -1.51 -10.24 10.33
N TYR A 22 -1.46 -11.24 11.21
CA TYR A 22 -1.50 -11.04 12.65
C TYR A 22 -0.30 -10.23 13.13
N ALA A 23 0.92 -10.58 12.74
CA ALA A 23 2.13 -9.84 13.09
C ALA A 23 2.06 -8.39 12.61
N SER A 24 1.53 -8.14 11.42
CA SER A 24 1.39 -6.77 10.89
C SER A 24 0.47 -5.89 11.73
N ILE A 25 -0.50 -6.46 12.45
CA ILE A 25 -1.41 -5.73 13.35
C ILE A 25 -0.84 -5.73 14.77
N GLU A 26 -0.43 -6.89 15.26
CA GLU A 26 -0.06 -7.12 16.66
C GLU A 26 1.30 -6.55 17.01
N VAL A 27 2.30 -6.66 16.12
CA VAL A 27 3.60 -6.02 16.35
C VAL A 27 3.40 -4.51 16.48
N ILE A 28 2.57 -3.92 15.62
CA ILE A 28 2.23 -2.51 15.72
C ILE A 28 1.53 -2.20 17.04
N ARG A 29 0.57 -3.03 17.48
CA ARG A 29 -0.12 -2.88 18.77
C ARG A 29 0.84 -2.95 19.96
N ILE A 30 1.76 -3.92 19.99
CA ILE A 30 2.74 -4.09 21.06
C ILE A 30 3.70 -2.90 21.10
N VAL A 31 4.25 -2.51 19.95
CA VAL A 31 5.12 -1.34 19.85
C VAL A 31 4.36 -0.09 20.28
N ASN A 32 3.08 0.04 19.92
CA ASN A 32 2.24 1.16 20.33
C ASN A 32 2.08 1.23 21.84
N LEU A 33 1.76 0.11 22.49
CA LEU A 33 1.65 0.04 23.95
C LEU A 33 2.97 0.38 24.65
N TRP A 34 4.09 -0.11 24.12
CA TRP A 34 5.42 0.24 24.65
C TRP A 34 5.71 1.73 24.48
N MET A 35 5.39 2.30 23.33
CA MET A 35 5.62 3.71 23.02
C MET A 35 4.69 4.67 23.79
N LEU A 36 3.48 4.24 24.15
CA LEU A 36 2.56 5.01 25.01
C LEU A 36 3.15 5.29 26.40
N GLY A 37 4.10 4.47 26.86
CA GLY A 37 4.87 4.75 28.08
C GLY A 37 5.77 5.98 27.98
N PHE A 38 6.14 6.39 26.77
CA PHE A 38 7.00 7.56 26.50
C PHE A 38 6.20 8.76 25.97
N ILE A 39 5.21 8.50 25.11
CA ILE A 39 4.38 9.52 24.46
C ILE A 39 2.91 9.18 24.73
N PRO A 40 2.31 9.72 25.82
CA PRO A 40 0.96 9.37 26.22
C PRO A 40 -0.08 9.88 25.22
N ASP A 41 -1.17 9.12 25.07
CA ASP A 41 -2.34 9.56 24.30
C ASP A 41 -3.09 10.65 25.08
N CYS A 42 -2.83 11.90 24.72
CA CYS A 42 -3.41 13.04 25.42
C CYS A 42 -4.87 13.31 25.03
N VAL A 43 -5.38 12.71 23.94
CA VAL A 43 -6.83 12.67 23.62
C VAL A 43 -7.57 11.69 24.52
N LEU A 44 -6.96 10.54 24.82
CA LEU A 44 -7.50 9.58 25.80
C LEU A 44 -7.56 10.21 27.20
N LEU A 45 -6.58 11.05 27.54
CA LEU A 45 -6.52 11.79 28.80
C LEU A 45 -7.43 13.04 28.82
N SER A 46 -8.10 13.39 27.72
CA SER A 46 -8.95 14.57 27.58
C SER A 46 -8.25 15.91 27.85
N ASP A 47 -6.92 15.97 27.67
CA ASP A 47 -6.07 17.14 27.96
C ASP A 47 -5.72 17.87 26.66
N PHE A 48 -6.73 18.51 26.06
CA PHE A 48 -6.63 19.14 24.74
C PHE A 48 -5.61 20.28 24.64
N PRO A 49 -5.45 21.18 25.64
CA PRO A 49 -4.43 22.23 25.57
C PRO A 49 -3.01 21.64 25.47
N ARG A 50 -2.74 20.59 26.25
CA ARG A 50 -1.45 19.89 26.20
C ARG A 50 -1.24 19.16 24.88
N CYS A 51 -2.29 18.61 24.26
CA CYS A 51 -2.21 18.06 22.90
C CYS A 51 -1.72 19.10 21.90
N GLN A 52 -2.28 20.31 21.93
CA GLN A 52 -1.93 21.38 21.00
C GLN A 52 -0.48 21.86 21.19
N GLU A 53 -0.02 21.98 22.44
CA GLU A 53 1.38 22.32 22.74
C GLU A 53 2.35 21.23 22.26
N LEU A 54 2.04 19.96 22.55
CA LEU A 54 2.84 18.83 22.08
C LEU A 54 2.86 18.75 20.56
N GLU A 55 1.72 18.98 19.91
CA GLU A 55 1.62 19.03 18.46
C GLU A 55 2.50 20.14 17.88
N ALA A 56 2.45 21.36 18.41
CA ALA A 56 3.28 22.47 17.94
C ALA A 56 4.78 22.14 18.07
N LEU A 57 5.18 21.51 19.17
CA LEU A 57 6.55 21.07 19.39
C LEU A 57 6.93 19.95 18.41
N PHE A 58 6.06 18.95 18.25
CA PHE A 58 6.25 17.84 17.32
C PHE A 58 6.28 18.29 15.86
N ARG A 59 5.55 19.34 15.47
CA ARG A 59 5.64 19.93 14.13
C ARG A 59 7.06 20.43 13.87
N LEU A 60 7.64 21.20 14.78
CA LEU A 60 9.01 21.69 14.64
C LEU A 60 10.02 20.53 14.53
N VAL A 61 9.87 19.51 15.38
CA VAL A 61 10.71 18.30 15.31
C VAL A 61 10.50 17.55 14.00
N GLY A 62 9.27 17.49 13.49
CA GLY A 62 8.94 16.90 12.20
C GLY A 62 9.62 17.61 11.04
N TYR A 63 9.57 18.95 11.00
CA TYR A 63 10.29 19.75 9.99
C TYR A 63 11.80 19.52 10.07
N ALA A 64 12.38 19.58 11.28
CA ALA A 64 13.81 19.37 11.48
C ALA A 64 14.24 17.94 11.10
N GLY A 65 13.46 16.93 11.50
CA GLY A 65 13.69 15.53 11.18
C GLY A 65 13.61 15.25 9.68
N LEU A 66 12.59 15.78 9.00
CA LEU A 66 12.46 15.66 7.56
C LEU A 66 13.64 16.32 6.83
N ALA A 67 14.02 17.55 7.22
CA ALA A 67 15.16 18.24 6.64
C ALA A 67 16.46 17.45 6.85
N ALA A 68 16.70 16.92 8.05
CA ALA A 68 17.87 16.10 8.36
C ALA A 68 17.91 14.82 7.49
N ILE A 69 16.78 14.14 7.32
CA ILE A 69 16.70 12.92 6.49
C ILE A 69 16.93 13.24 5.01
N LEU A 70 16.36 14.33 4.50
CA LEU A 70 16.61 14.78 3.13
C LEU A 70 18.10 15.12 2.93
N LEU A 71 18.73 15.83 3.87
CA LEU A 71 20.15 16.13 3.84
C LEU A 71 21.00 14.84 3.85
N VAL A 72 20.69 13.88 4.72
CA VAL A 72 21.39 12.58 4.78
C VAL A 72 21.22 11.80 3.48
N THR A 73 20.02 11.83 2.89
CA THR A 73 19.73 11.15 1.62
C THR A 73 20.52 11.77 0.48
N VAL A 74 20.49 13.10 0.35
CA VAL A 74 21.22 13.86 -0.68
C VAL A 74 22.73 13.70 -0.49
N ALA A 75 23.24 13.86 0.72
CA ALA A 75 24.66 13.66 1.03
C ALA A 75 25.11 12.21 0.74
N GLY A 76 24.28 11.22 1.08
CA GLY A 76 24.52 9.81 0.76
C GLY A 76 24.65 9.58 -0.75
N PHE A 77 23.81 10.23 -1.54
CA PHE A 77 23.86 10.16 -3.00
C PHE A 77 25.11 10.87 -3.57
N LEU A 78 25.37 12.11 -3.15
CA LEU A 78 26.52 12.91 -3.61
C LEU A 78 27.87 12.25 -3.26
N LEU A 79 27.97 11.66 -2.07
CA LEU A 79 29.16 10.96 -1.59
C LEU A 79 29.25 9.51 -2.07
N LYS A 80 28.30 9.03 -2.90
CA LYS A 80 28.20 7.63 -3.35
C LYS A 80 28.19 6.62 -2.19
N LYS A 81 27.72 7.02 -1.01
CA LYS A 81 27.59 6.17 0.18
C LYS A 81 26.21 5.53 0.22
N THR A 82 26.06 4.39 -0.44
CA THR A 82 24.80 3.65 -0.58
C THR A 82 24.08 3.40 0.75
N ARG A 83 24.82 3.16 1.83
CA ARG A 83 24.24 2.94 3.17
C ARG A 83 23.51 4.17 3.72
N LEU A 84 24.04 5.38 3.50
CA LEU A 84 23.41 6.62 3.96
C LEU A 84 22.16 6.95 3.14
N ALA A 85 22.22 6.76 1.82
CA ALA A 85 21.05 6.91 0.96
C ALA A 85 19.95 5.89 1.33
N LEU A 86 20.33 4.65 1.63
CA LEU A 86 19.40 3.62 2.08
C LEU A 86 18.74 3.99 3.41
N LEU A 87 19.51 4.40 4.41
CA LEU A 87 18.98 4.84 5.72
C LEU A 87 18.00 6.00 5.57
N GLY A 88 18.35 7.02 4.77
CA GLY A 88 17.46 8.14 4.50
C GLY A 88 16.17 7.69 3.82
N SER A 89 16.26 6.83 2.80
CA SER A 89 15.07 6.30 2.12
C SER A 89 14.17 5.47 3.06
N LEU A 90 14.75 4.61 3.92
CA LEU A 90 14.00 3.83 4.91
C LEU A 90 13.31 4.75 5.93
N ALA A 91 13.98 5.81 6.37
CA ALA A 91 13.42 6.77 7.31
C ALA A 91 12.22 7.54 6.70
N ILE A 92 12.24 7.84 5.39
CA ILE A 92 11.10 8.45 4.67
C ILE A 92 9.90 7.48 4.59
N TYR A 93 10.13 6.15 4.63
CA TYR A 93 9.09 5.11 4.62
C TYR A 93 8.49 4.79 5.98
N LEU A 94 9.20 5.07 7.06
CA LEU A 94 8.75 4.79 8.42
C LEU A 94 7.38 5.40 8.78
N PRO A 95 7.04 6.64 8.32
CA PRO A 95 5.72 7.25 8.49
C PRO A 95 4.58 6.44 7.86
N THR A 96 4.84 5.78 6.73
CA THR A 96 3.87 4.90 6.07
C THR A 96 3.44 3.76 7.00
N ILE A 97 4.36 3.21 7.81
CA ILE A 97 4.05 2.20 8.84
C ILE A 97 3.19 2.82 9.95
N GLY A 98 3.54 4.03 10.38
CA GLY A 98 2.77 4.78 11.38
C GLY A 98 1.30 4.95 10.97
N TYR A 99 1.01 5.17 9.69
CA TYR A 99 -0.37 5.31 9.18
C TYR A 99 -1.20 4.03 9.19
N PHE A 100 -0.58 2.84 9.19
CA PHE A 100 -1.28 1.56 9.31
C PHE A 100 -1.49 1.11 10.77
N ALA A 101 -0.94 1.84 11.75
CA ALA A 101 -1.30 1.67 13.15
C ALA A 101 -2.71 2.21 13.39
N PHE A 102 -3.67 1.28 13.48
CA PHE A 102 -5.10 1.54 13.34
C PHE A 102 -5.80 2.30 14.47
N THR A 103 -5.10 2.68 15.53
CA THR A 103 -5.74 3.23 16.72
C THR A 103 -4.77 4.15 17.47
N MET A 104 -5.32 5.26 17.99
CA MET A 104 -4.72 6.23 18.93
C MET A 104 -4.15 7.51 18.30
N PHE A 105 -4.21 8.60 19.09
CA PHE A 105 -3.85 9.98 18.74
C PHE A 105 -2.68 10.04 17.75
N PHE A 106 -2.75 10.92 16.73
CA PHE A 106 -1.84 10.85 15.57
C PHE A 106 -0.34 10.94 15.88
N LEU A 107 0.05 11.34 17.09
CA LEU A 107 1.45 11.31 17.58
C LEU A 107 1.69 10.41 18.80
N ALA A 108 0.67 9.74 19.32
CA ALA A 108 0.80 8.81 20.44
C ALA A 108 1.32 7.45 19.96
N GLY A 109 2.13 6.82 20.81
CA GLY A 109 2.64 5.49 20.53
C GLY A 109 3.36 5.37 19.18
N VAL A 110 2.96 4.41 18.34
CA VAL A 110 3.52 4.22 16.98
C VAL A 110 3.13 5.36 16.03
N GLY A 111 2.10 6.15 16.37
CA GLY A 111 1.73 7.36 15.66
C GLY A 111 2.89 8.35 15.51
N VAL A 112 3.84 8.41 16.46
CA VAL A 112 5.02 9.28 16.33
C VAL A 112 5.88 8.97 15.11
N LEU A 113 5.78 7.77 14.52
CA LEU A 113 6.47 7.49 13.25
C LEU A 113 5.99 8.42 12.13
N ARG A 114 4.78 8.98 12.23
CA ARG A 114 4.20 9.98 11.32
C ARG A 114 4.83 11.37 11.47
N LEU A 115 5.65 11.60 12.51
CA LEU A 115 6.29 12.89 12.80
C LEU A 115 7.06 13.44 11.60
N LEU A 116 7.73 12.58 10.83
CA LEU A 116 8.47 13.01 9.64
C LEU A 116 7.58 13.47 8.48
N TRP A 117 6.28 13.14 8.52
CA TRP A 117 5.28 13.54 7.54
C TRP A 117 4.34 14.64 8.02
N LEU A 118 4.45 15.08 9.28
CA LEU A 118 3.74 16.27 9.78
C LEU A 118 3.84 17.48 8.86
N PRO A 119 5.04 17.82 8.30
CA PRO A 119 5.16 18.91 7.34
C PRO A 119 4.23 18.81 6.13
N PHE A 120 3.86 17.58 5.74
CA PHE A 120 2.99 17.32 4.60
C PHE A 120 1.51 17.28 4.97
N THR A 121 1.17 16.98 6.23
CA THR A 121 -0.24 16.91 6.66
C THR A 121 -0.89 18.29 6.78
N ASP A 122 -0.09 19.34 7.00
CA ASP A 122 -0.57 20.74 7.04
C ASP A 122 -0.86 21.30 5.63
N SER A 123 -0.42 20.61 4.57
CA SER A 123 -0.58 21.08 3.20
C SER A 123 -1.76 20.42 2.52
N ASP A 124 -2.77 21.23 2.22
CA ASP A 124 -3.95 20.82 1.45
C ASP A 124 -3.57 20.13 0.13
N VAL A 125 -2.50 20.61 -0.53
CA VAL A 125 -2.00 20.01 -1.77
C VAL A 125 -1.52 18.57 -1.56
N PHE A 126 -0.73 18.29 -0.52
CA PHE A 126 -0.21 16.95 -0.27
C PHE A 126 -1.29 15.94 0.09
N VAL A 127 -2.31 16.38 0.83
CA VAL A 127 -3.50 15.57 1.13
C VAL A 127 -4.25 15.24 -0.17
N ARG A 128 -4.47 16.25 -1.02
CA ARG A 128 -5.18 16.10 -2.30
C ARG A 128 -4.50 15.19 -3.30
N ILE A 129 -3.17 15.11 -3.31
CA ILE A 129 -2.39 14.21 -4.20
C ILE A 129 -2.71 12.73 -3.93
N GLY A 130 -3.14 12.38 -2.71
CA GLY A 130 -3.50 11.01 -2.34
C GLY A 130 -4.96 10.64 -2.58
N LEU A 131 -5.86 11.60 -2.76
CA LEU A 131 -7.31 11.35 -2.73
C LEU A 131 -7.81 10.34 -3.78
N ILE A 132 -7.15 10.26 -4.94
CA ILE A 132 -7.53 9.32 -6.00
C ILE A 132 -7.49 7.87 -5.54
N THR A 133 -6.69 7.54 -4.52
CA THR A 133 -6.62 6.18 -4.00
C THR A 133 -7.95 5.75 -3.41
N PHE A 134 -8.77 6.65 -2.87
CA PHE A 134 -10.07 6.29 -2.27
C PHE A 134 -11.18 6.07 -3.31
N LEU A 135 -10.97 6.48 -4.57
CA LEU A 135 -11.99 6.44 -5.61
C LEU A 135 -12.57 5.03 -5.87
N PRO A 136 -11.77 3.95 -5.95
CA PRO A 136 -12.31 2.60 -6.13
C PRO A 136 -13.26 2.17 -4.99
N ALA A 137 -12.87 2.36 -3.73
CA ALA A 137 -13.70 2.00 -2.59
C ALA A 137 -14.96 2.86 -2.50
N TRP A 138 -14.84 4.17 -2.78
CA TRP A 138 -15.98 5.08 -2.83
C TRP A 138 -17.00 4.65 -3.90
N PHE A 139 -16.53 4.27 -5.10
CA PHE A 139 -17.40 3.77 -6.16
C PHE A 139 -18.13 2.48 -5.76
N VAL A 140 -17.43 1.53 -5.15
CA VAL A 140 -18.02 0.28 -4.64
C VAL A 140 -19.05 0.58 -3.55
N ASN A 141 -18.70 1.42 -2.57
CA ASN A 141 -19.59 1.80 -1.48
C ASN A 141 -20.88 2.45 -2.01
N THR A 142 -20.74 3.38 -2.95
CA THR A 142 -21.86 4.08 -3.59
C THR A 142 -22.75 3.10 -4.36
N ALA A 143 -22.16 2.20 -5.15
CA ALA A 143 -22.91 1.20 -5.91
C ALA A 143 -23.70 0.23 -5.01
N VAL A 144 -23.07 -0.26 -3.93
CA VAL A 144 -23.73 -1.15 -2.96
C VAL A 144 -24.85 -0.42 -2.22
N THR A 145 -24.57 0.80 -1.74
CA THR A 145 -25.58 1.63 -1.05
C THR A 145 -26.77 1.91 -1.95
N TRP A 146 -26.52 2.24 -3.23
CA TRP A 146 -27.58 2.46 -4.20
C TRP A 146 -28.42 1.20 -4.44
N ALA A 147 -27.78 0.04 -4.64
CA ALA A 147 -28.48 -1.22 -4.82
C ALA A 147 -29.35 -1.60 -3.62
N VAL A 148 -28.87 -1.36 -2.40
CA VAL A 148 -29.63 -1.63 -1.16
C VAL A 148 -30.81 -0.67 -1.02
N LYS A 149 -30.64 0.62 -1.35
CA LYS A 149 -31.73 1.60 -1.34
C LYS A 149 -32.85 1.27 -2.33
N LEU A 150 -32.54 0.62 -3.46
CA LEU A 150 -33.57 0.11 -4.37
C LEU A 150 -34.43 -0.99 -3.73
N ALA A 151 -33.84 -1.84 -2.89
CA ALA A 151 -34.56 -2.90 -2.18
C ALA A 151 -35.23 -2.43 -0.87
N ALA A 152 -34.63 -1.43 -0.21
CA ALA A 152 -35.09 -0.88 1.06
C ALA A 152 -34.97 0.66 1.06
N PRO A 153 -36.01 1.38 0.56
CA PRO A 153 -35.96 2.85 0.37
C PRO A 153 -35.72 3.68 1.63
N GLY A 154 -35.90 3.10 2.82
CA GLY A 154 -35.61 3.75 4.12
C GLY A 154 -34.20 3.49 4.68
N PHE A 155 -33.33 2.78 3.95
CA PHE A 155 -32.00 2.45 4.43
C PHE A 155 -31.06 3.67 4.46
N THR A 156 -30.55 4.01 5.64
CA THR A 156 -29.63 5.12 5.88
C THR A 156 -28.23 4.67 6.32
N GLY A 157 -27.94 3.37 6.28
CA GLY A 157 -26.63 2.85 6.68
C GLY A 157 -25.53 3.18 5.66
N ASP A 158 -24.28 3.08 6.11
CA ASP A 158 -23.08 3.19 5.29
C ASP A 158 -22.37 1.83 5.22
N PHE A 159 -21.84 1.49 4.03
CA PHE A 159 -21.12 0.24 3.81
C PHE A 159 -19.60 0.43 3.81
N SER A 160 -19.07 1.58 4.21
CA SER A 160 -17.63 1.83 4.10
C SER A 160 -16.79 0.83 4.90
N ALA A 161 -17.13 0.59 6.17
CA ALA A 161 -16.41 -0.41 6.98
C ALA A 161 -16.56 -1.84 6.39
N PRO A 162 -17.77 -2.35 6.06
CA PRO A 162 -17.93 -3.61 5.35
C PRO A 162 -17.11 -3.73 4.05
N VAL A 163 -17.10 -2.68 3.23
CA VAL A 163 -16.32 -2.64 1.98
C VAL A 163 -14.81 -2.76 2.26
N GLY A 164 -14.31 -2.06 3.28
CA GLY A 164 -12.92 -2.18 3.74
C GLY A 164 -12.57 -3.62 4.14
N PHE A 165 -13.42 -4.27 4.94
CA PHE A 165 -13.23 -5.68 5.32
C PHE A 165 -13.29 -6.62 4.13
N VAL A 166 -14.18 -6.40 3.16
CA VAL A 166 -14.25 -7.21 1.94
C VAL A 166 -12.94 -7.12 1.16
N PHE A 167 -12.35 -5.92 0.99
CA PHE A 167 -11.04 -5.79 0.39
C PHE A 167 -9.96 -6.53 1.18
N MET A 168 -9.92 -6.37 2.51
CA MET A 168 -8.95 -7.08 3.35
C MET A 168 -9.05 -8.61 3.19
N ILE A 169 -10.24 -9.17 3.34
CA ILE A 169 -10.49 -10.62 3.24
C ILE A 169 -10.14 -11.12 1.83
N THR A 170 -10.55 -10.41 0.79
CA THR A 170 -10.27 -10.79 -0.61
C THR A 170 -8.78 -10.76 -0.90
N GLY A 171 -8.07 -9.72 -0.46
CA GLY A 171 -6.63 -9.60 -0.64
C GLY A 171 -5.87 -10.70 0.10
N LEU A 172 -6.25 -10.99 1.35
CA LEU A 172 -5.65 -12.06 2.15
C LEU A 172 -5.90 -13.45 1.54
N ALA A 173 -7.13 -13.71 1.08
CA ALA A 173 -7.46 -14.97 0.40
C ALA A 173 -6.62 -15.16 -0.87
N LEU A 174 -6.48 -14.11 -1.70
CA LEU A 174 -5.63 -14.15 -2.88
C LEU A 174 -4.16 -14.39 -2.52
N PHE A 175 -3.65 -13.74 -1.48
CA PHE A 175 -2.29 -13.93 -0.98
C PHE A 175 -2.05 -15.37 -0.49
N ILE A 176 -2.99 -15.96 0.24
CA ILE A 176 -2.94 -17.36 0.69
C ILE A 176 -2.90 -18.29 -0.52
N LEU A 177 -3.81 -18.11 -1.48
CA LEU A 177 -3.85 -18.95 -2.69
C LEU A 177 -2.58 -18.82 -3.53
N ALA A 178 -2.01 -17.62 -3.63
CA ALA A 178 -0.75 -17.38 -4.32
C ALA A 178 0.43 -18.06 -3.61
N THR A 179 0.51 -17.93 -2.29
CA THR A 179 1.54 -18.58 -1.47
C THR A 179 1.42 -20.10 -1.55
N PHE A 180 0.21 -20.64 -1.44
CA PHE A 180 -0.08 -22.05 -1.60
C PHE A 180 0.42 -22.58 -2.94
N THR A 181 0.05 -21.91 -4.04
CA THR A 181 0.44 -22.33 -5.39
C THR A 181 1.95 -22.26 -5.56
N TRP A 182 2.58 -21.18 -5.10
CA TRP A 182 4.03 -21.00 -5.17
C TRP A 182 4.79 -22.07 -4.39
N VAL A 183 4.45 -22.31 -3.12
CA VAL A 183 5.10 -23.36 -2.30
C VAL A 183 4.87 -24.73 -2.92
N SER A 184 3.64 -25.03 -3.35
CA SER A 184 3.32 -26.29 -4.00
C SER A 184 4.18 -26.52 -5.25
N ASP A 185 4.38 -25.50 -6.07
CA ASP A 185 5.20 -25.61 -7.27
C ASP A 185 6.70 -25.75 -6.94
N ARG A 186 7.19 -25.04 -5.91
CA ARG A 186 8.57 -25.18 -5.42
C ARG A 186 8.86 -26.58 -4.88
N LEU A 187 7.93 -27.17 -4.14
CA LEU A 187 8.04 -28.56 -3.68
C LEU A 187 8.05 -29.58 -4.83
N ARG A 188 7.45 -29.24 -5.98
CA ARG A 188 7.48 -30.05 -7.21
C ARG A 188 8.75 -29.80 -8.05
N GLY A 189 9.69 -28.97 -7.57
CA GLY A 189 10.89 -28.61 -8.32
C GLY A 189 10.63 -27.71 -9.54
N LYS A 190 9.44 -27.10 -9.66
CA LYS A 190 9.16 -26.18 -10.75
C LYS A 190 9.90 -24.86 -10.56
N VAL A 191 10.48 -24.36 -11.64
CA VAL A 191 11.19 -23.07 -11.65
C VAL A 191 10.19 -21.90 -11.68
N LEU A 192 9.05 -22.07 -12.37
CA LEU A 192 8.02 -21.05 -12.55
C LEU A 192 6.64 -21.57 -12.15
N SER A 193 5.86 -20.71 -11.48
CA SER A 193 4.46 -20.97 -11.15
C SER A 193 3.57 -20.41 -12.25
N THR A 194 2.83 -21.29 -12.93
CA THR A 194 1.92 -20.93 -14.04
C THR A 194 0.50 -21.48 -13.87
N GLU A 195 0.25 -22.21 -12.78
CA GLU A 195 -1.03 -22.86 -12.48
C GLU A 195 -1.85 -22.08 -11.44
N GLY A 196 -3.08 -22.52 -11.17
CA GLY A 196 -3.93 -21.94 -10.13
C GLY A 196 -4.17 -20.44 -10.33
N VAL A 197 -3.95 -19.64 -9.27
CA VAL A 197 -4.08 -18.18 -9.35
C VAL A 197 -3.03 -17.54 -10.27
N TYR A 198 -1.89 -18.20 -10.49
CA TYR A 198 -0.88 -17.74 -11.45
C TYR A 198 -1.33 -17.86 -12.90
N LYS A 199 -2.43 -18.56 -13.20
CA LYS A 199 -3.02 -18.55 -14.55
C LYS A 199 -3.73 -17.22 -14.88
N PHE A 200 -4.17 -16.48 -13.87
CA PHE A 200 -4.96 -15.26 -14.02
C PHE A 200 -4.15 -13.98 -13.79
N SER A 201 -3.01 -14.11 -13.13
CA SER A 201 -2.14 -13.02 -12.72
C SER A 201 -0.71 -13.55 -12.64
N ARG A 202 0.28 -12.81 -13.12
CA ARG A 202 1.70 -13.19 -12.94
C ARG A 202 2.21 -12.87 -11.54
N HIS A 203 1.55 -11.92 -10.87
CA HIS A 203 1.91 -11.39 -9.56
C HIS A 203 0.76 -11.44 -8.55
N PRO A 204 0.09 -12.60 -8.34
CA PRO A 204 -1.09 -12.69 -7.48
C PRO A 204 -0.76 -12.43 -6.00
N MET A 205 0.47 -12.74 -5.56
CA MET A 205 0.91 -12.46 -4.19
C MET A 205 1.02 -10.96 -3.92
N TYR A 206 1.70 -10.21 -4.80
CA TYR A 206 1.78 -8.74 -4.71
C TYR A 206 0.39 -8.10 -4.83
N LEU A 207 -0.45 -8.59 -5.75
CA LEU A 207 -1.83 -8.12 -5.90
C LEU A 207 -2.64 -8.35 -4.62
N GLY A 208 -2.54 -9.53 -4.01
CA GLY A 208 -3.20 -9.86 -2.74
C GLY A 208 -2.81 -8.90 -1.63
N PHE A 209 -1.51 -8.59 -1.51
CA PHE A 209 -1.01 -7.63 -0.53
C PHE A 209 -1.48 -6.19 -0.79
N ILE A 210 -1.49 -5.74 -2.06
CA ILE A 210 -2.00 -4.41 -2.43
C ILE A 210 -3.48 -4.30 -2.08
N ILE A 211 -4.31 -5.29 -2.42
CA ILE A 211 -5.74 -5.30 -2.12
C ILE A 211 -5.99 -5.35 -0.60
N TRP A 212 -5.22 -6.17 0.13
CA TRP A 212 -5.35 -6.27 1.58
C TRP A 212 -5.00 -4.94 2.28
N SER A 213 -3.85 -4.36 1.94
CA SER A 213 -3.42 -3.07 2.48
C SER A 213 -4.30 -1.90 2.02
N TYR A 214 -4.97 -2.03 0.88
CA TYR A 214 -5.99 -1.09 0.43
C TYR A 214 -7.23 -1.10 1.33
N GLY A 215 -7.71 -2.29 1.71
CA GLY A 215 -8.81 -2.42 2.66
C GLY A 215 -8.47 -1.78 4.02
N LEU A 216 -7.23 -1.92 4.46
CA LEU A 216 -6.69 -1.19 5.62
C LEU A 216 -6.67 0.33 5.40
N LEU A 217 -6.19 0.83 4.26
CA LEU A 217 -6.25 2.25 3.95
C LEU A 217 -7.68 2.80 4.05
N TYR A 218 -8.64 2.09 3.44
CA TYR A 218 -10.02 2.54 3.39
C TYR A 218 -10.66 2.52 4.78
N LEU A 219 -10.49 1.43 5.53
CA LEU A 219 -11.02 1.35 6.89
C LEU A 219 -10.42 2.45 7.79
N ALA A 220 -9.11 2.74 7.65
CA ALA A 220 -8.46 3.83 8.39
C ALA A 220 -9.06 5.21 8.05
N SER A 221 -9.55 5.42 6.83
CA SER A 221 -10.23 6.65 6.44
C SER A 221 -11.67 6.78 6.94
N THR A 222 -12.28 5.66 7.37
CA THR A 222 -13.67 5.62 7.85
C THR A 222 -13.80 5.75 9.36
N VAL A 223 -12.71 5.49 10.09
CA VAL A 223 -12.69 5.67 11.54
C VAL A 223 -12.52 7.17 11.79
N GLU A 224 -13.59 7.83 12.24
CA GLU A 224 -13.49 9.20 12.74
C GLU A 224 -12.42 9.23 13.84
N GLY A 225 -11.39 10.05 13.65
CA GLY A 225 -10.45 10.38 14.71
C GLY A 225 -11.25 10.99 15.86
N GLY A 226 -11.36 10.25 16.96
CA GLY A 226 -12.18 10.66 18.09
C GLY A 226 -11.90 12.11 18.49
N ARG A 227 -12.97 12.86 18.77
CA ARG A 227 -12.92 14.21 19.38
C ARG A 227 -12.15 15.26 18.57
N GLY A 228 -12.40 15.32 17.26
CA GLY A 228 -12.04 16.47 16.42
C GLY A 228 -10.59 16.53 15.95
N TRP A 229 -9.83 15.46 16.14
CA TRP A 229 -8.42 15.40 15.72
C TRP A 229 -8.17 14.10 14.94
N SER A 230 -8.39 14.16 13.62
CA SER A 230 -8.08 13.08 12.69
C SER A 230 -7.06 13.57 11.67
N PRO A 231 -5.90 12.91 11.53
CA PRO A 231 -4.98 13.26 10.47
C PRO A 231 -5.61 12.99 9.10
N PRO A 232 -5.17 13.71 8.05
CA PRO A 232 -5.65 13.46 6.71
C PRO A 232 -5.42 12.00 6.32
N ALA A 233 -6.38 11.42 5.61
CA ALA A 233 -6.34 10.02 5.23
C ALA A 233 -5.05 9.70 4.43
N PRO A 234 -4.36 8.58 4.70
CA PRO A 234 -3.03 8.31 4.17
C PRO A 234 -3.00 7.81 2.73
N GLY A 235 -3.68 8.51 1.82
CA GLY A 235 -3.73 8.16 0.40
C GLY A 235 -2.35 8.21 -0.26
N LEU A 236 -1.58 9.28 -0.06
CA LEU A 236 -0.24 9.42 -0.65
C LEU A 236 0.76 8.37 -0.11
N PRO A 237 0.89 8.13 1.21
CA PRO A 237 1.72 7.04 1.73
C PRO A 237 1.39 5.68 1.11
N TRP A 238 0.10 5.35 0.99
CA TRP A 238 -0.34 4.09 0.38
C TRP A 238 -0.02 4.05 -1.12
N LEU A 239 -0.23 5.14 -1.85
CA LEU A 239 0.10 5.24 -3.28
C LEU A 239 1.59 4.97 -3.53
N LEU A 240 2.48 5.58 -2.74
CA LEU A 240 3.92 5.34 -2.83
C LEU A 240 4.26 3.87 -2.57
N SER A 241 3.67 3.27 -1.53
CA SER A 241 3.85 1.86 -1.20
C SER A 241 3.41 0.96 -2.36
N ALA A 242 2.21 1.19 -2.92
CA ALA A 242 1.69 0.43 -4.06
C ALA A 242 2.59 0.55 -5.30
N VAL A 243 3.07 1.75 -5.62
CA VAL A 243 3.99 2.00 -6.75
C VAL A 243 5.32 1.26 -6.56
N ILE A 244 5.86 1.18 -5.34
CA ILE A 244 7.06 0.36 -5.06
C ILE A 244 6.80 -1.10 -5.29
N ILE A 245 5.69 -1.62 -4.76
CA ILE A 245 5.38 -3.05 -4.88
C ILE A 245 5.23 -3.42 -6.37
N ILE A 246 4.57 -2.57 -7.15
CA ILE A 246 4.50 -2.70 -8.61
C ILE A 246 5.90 -2.61 -9.24
N GLY A 247 6.75 -1.69 -8.78
CA GLY A 247 8.14 -1.58 -9.22
C GLY A 247 8.97 -2.84 -8.95
N ALA A 248 8.82 -3.44 -7.77
CA ALA A 248 9.47 -4.70 -7.39
C ALA A 248 9.01 -5.84 -8.31
N ALA A 249 7.71 -5.94 -8.58
CA ALA A 249 7.16 -6.91 -9.53
C ALA A 249 7.69 -6.70 -10.97
N LEU A 250 7.87 -5.46 -11.42
CA LEU A 250 8.46 -5.15 -12.72
C LEU A 250 9.95 -5.53 -12.80
N LEU A 251 10.72 -5.30 -11.72
CA LEU A 251 12.11 -5.74 -11.63
C LEU A 251 12.22 -7.27 -11.68
N GLU A 252 11.32 -7.97 -11.00
CA GLU A 252 11.22 -9.42 -11.04
C GLU A 252 10.93 -9.92 -12.46
N GLU A 253 10.00 -9.29 -13.20
CA GLU A 253 9.75 -9.68 -14.60
C GLU A 253 10.98 -9.47 -15.49
N ALA A 254 11.69 -8.36 -15.31
CA ALA A 254 12.90 -8.08 -16.08
C ALA A 254 13.96 -9.17 -15.85
N GLU A 255 14.13 -9.62 -14.60
CA GLU A 255 15.02 -10.72 -14.27
C GLU A 255 14.53 -12.05 -14.85
N LEU A 256 13.24 -12.38 -14.71
CA LEU A 256 12.66 -13.62 -15.21
C LEU A 256 12.74 -13.72 -16.74
N ARG A 257 12.50 -12.63 -17.48
CA ARG A 257 12.67 -12.60 -18.95
C ARG A 257 14.11 -12.86 -19.36
N SER A 258 15.08 -12.37 -18.59
CA SER A 258 16.51 -12.57 -18.89
C SER A 258 17.02 -13.98 -18.58
N LYS A 259 16.42 -14.66 -17.59
CA LYS A 259 16.92 -15.94 -17.05
C LYS A 259 16.09 -17.16 -17.41
N VAL A 260 14.79 -16.98 -17.73
CA VAL A 260 13.83 -18.07 -17.89
C VAL A 260 13.11 -17.91 -19.22
N GLY A 261 13.56 -18.62 -20.26
CA GLY A 261 12.95 -18.51 -21.60
C GLY A 261 11.47 -18.87 -21.65
N GLU A 262 11.02 -19.83 -20.84
CA GLU A 262 9.60 -20.22 -20.72
C GLU A 262 8.71 -19.09 -20.18
N TYR A 263 9.29 -18.16 -19.41
CA TYR A 263 8.55 -17.05 -18.82
C TYR A 263 7.95 -16.13 -19.88
N VAL A 264 8.64 -15.92 -21.01
CA VAL A 264 8.15 -15.06 -22.10
C VAL A 264 6.84 -15.60 -22.67
N LYS A 265 6.78 -16.92 -22.95
CA LYS A 265 5.57 -17.58 -23.47
C LYS A 265 4.41 -17.53 -22.47
N TYR A 266 4.72 -17.69 -21.18
CA TYR A 266 3.74 -17.54 -20.10
C TYR A 266 3.23 -16.11 -20.01
N ALA A 267 4.10 -15.11 -20.14
CA ALA A 267 3.75 -13.70 -20.06
C ALA A 267 2.89 -13.19 -21.22
N GLU A 268 2.95 -13.82 -22.39
CA GLU A 268 2.08 -13.50 -23.53
C GLU A 268 0.59 -13.76 -23.25
N HIS A 269 0.29 -14.75 -22.40
CA HIS A 269 -1.07 -15.25 -22.19
C HIS A 269 -1.64 -14.89 -20.81
N THR A 270 -0.79 -14.54 -19.86
CA THR A 270 -1.18 -14.24 -18.48
C THR A 270 -1.01 -12.75 -18.19
N PRO A 271 -2.04 -12.04 -17.66
CA PRO A 271 -1.94 -10.63 -17.27
C PRO A 271 -0.91 -10.35 -16.17
N PHE A 272 -0.29 -9.16 -16.16
CA PHE A 272 0.71 -8.75 -15.15
C PHE A 272 0.20 -8.89 -13.70
N MET A 273 -0.90 -8.21 -13.37
CA MET A 273 -1.54 -8.28 -12.05
C MET A 273 -3.05 -8.50 -12.18
N ILE A 274 -3.77 -7.54 -12.76
CA ILE A 274 -5.24 -7.58 -12.87
C ILE A 274 -5.63 -8.04 -14.28
N PRO A 275 -6.58 -8.98 -14.44
CA PRO A 275 -7.08 -9.42 -15.73
C PRO A 275 -7.97 -8.35 -16.37
N LEU A 276 -7.34 -7.35 -16.99
CA LEU A 276 -8.02 -6.26 -17.67
C LEU A 276 -8.27 -6.59 -19.16
N PRO A 277 -9.38 -6.10 -19.74
CA PRO A 277 -9.57 -6.10 -21.19
C PRO A 277 -8.36 -5.51 -21.93
N ARG A 278 -7.92 -6.14 -23.03
CA ARG A 278 -6.70 -5.75 -23.76
C ARG A 278 -6.62 -4.27 -24.12
N ARG A 279 -7.76 -3.64 -24.43
CA ARG A 279 -7.84 -2.20 -24.75
C ARG A 279 -7.51 -1.33 -23.53
N LEU A 280 -8.06 -1.67 -22.37
CA LEU A 280 -7.79 -0.96 -21.12
C LEU A 280 -6.34 -1.16 -20.67
N GLY A 281 -5.83 -2.40 -20.76
CA GLY A 281 -4.43 -2.68 -20.46
C GLY A 281 -3.47 -1.84 -21.31
N LYS A 282 -3.72 -1.77 -22.64
CA LYS A 282 -2.92 -0.93 -23.55
C LYS A 282 -3.04 0.57 -23.28
N ALA A 283 -4.21 1.04 -22.87
CA ALA A 283 -4.42 2.45 -22.53
C ALA A 283 -3.66 2.85 -21.26
N ILE A 284 -3.71 2.00 -20.22
CA ILE A 284 -2.99 2.23 -18.97
C ILE A 284 -1.48 2.25 -19.21
N THR A 285 -0.96 1.31 -20.02
CA THR A 285 0.47 1.23 -20.28
C THR A 285 1.01 2.18 -21.34
N TYR A 286 0.12 2.87 -22.06
CA TYR A 286 0.49 3.76 -23.17
C TYR A 286 1.52 4.85 -22.80
N PRO A 287 1.38 5.60 -21.70
CA PRO A 287 2.31 6.70 -21.39
C PRO A 287 3.74 6.21 -21.22
N VAL A 288 3.91 5.11 -20.48
CA VAL A 288 5.21 4.48 -20.23
C VAL A 288 5.75 3.83 -21.50
N ARG A 289 4.92 3.12 -22.26
CA ARG A 289 5.31 2.50 -23.53
C ARG A 289 5.81 3.53 -24.54
N LYS A 290 5.15 4.68 -24.62
CA LYS A 290 5.55 5.78 -25.51
C LYS A 290 6.91 6.36 -25.11
N LEU A 291 7.17 6.47 -23.81
CA LEU A 291 8.40 7.07 -23.29
C LEU A 291 9.60 6.12 -23.33
N ILE A 292 9.39 4.82 -23.08
CA ILE A 292 10.43 3.80 -23.10
C ILE A 292 10.64 3.20 -24.50
N GLY A 293 9.63 3.25 -25.37
CA GLY A 293 9.65 2.65 -26.70
C GLY A 293 9.43 1.14 -26.72
N LYS A 294 9.09 0.51 -25.59
CA LYS A 294 8.85 -0.93 -25.43
C LYS A 294 7.56 -1.20 -24.68
N ASP A 295 7.02 -2.41 -24.85
CA ASP A 295 5.79 -2.83 -24.16
C ASP A 295 5.94 -2.89 -22.63
N LEU A 296 7.10 -3.31 -22.14
CA LEU A 296 7.40 -3.44 -20.71
C LEU A 296 8.84 -2.98 -20.43
N PRO A 297 9.12 -2.47 -19.22
CA PRO A 297 10.48 -2.14 -18.80
C PRO A 297 11.30 -3.42 -18.56
N ASP A 298 12.58 -3.38 -18.94
CA ASP A 298 13.56 -4.46 -18.80
C ASP A 298 14.79 -4.04 -17.96
N THR A 299 15.00 -2.74 -17.73
CA THR A 299 16.12 -2.25 -16.92
C THR A 299 15.64 -1.54 -15.66
N ARG A 300 16.49 -1.48 -14.62
CA ARG A 300 16.20 -0.74 -13.38
C ARG A 300 15.84 0.72 -13.64
N ARG A 301 16.48 1.35 -14.63
CA ARG A 301 16.20 2.75 -15.02
C ARG A 301 14.82 2.88 -15.67
N GLU A 302 14.48 1.95 -16.56
CA GLU A 302 13.16 1.90 -17.21
C GLU A 302 12.04 1.66 -16.17
N VAL A 303 12.26 0.76 -15.19
CA VAL A 303 11.30 0.54 -14.10
C VAL A 303 11.13 1.79 -13.24
N LEU A 304 12.22 2.43 -12.81
CA LEU A 304 12.15 3.69 -12.07
C LEU A 304 11.39 4.77 -12.86
N THR A 305 11.64 4.85 -14.16
CA THR A 305 10.95 5.79 -15.04
C THR A 305 9.44 5.49 -15.08
N ALA A 306 9.05 4.22 -15.21
CA ALA A 306 7.65 3.82 -15.17
C ALA A 306 6.99 4.20 -13.83
N MET A 307 7.66 3.94 -12.70
CA MET A 307 7.18 4.32 -11.37
C MET A 307 6.95 5.82 -11.24
N LEU A 308 7.92 6.65 -11.67
CA LEU A 308 7.82 8.10 -11.61
C LEU A 308 6.70 8.63 -12.51
N VAL A 309 6.55 8.09 -13.73
CA VAL A 309 5.47 8.47 -14.65
C VAL A 309 4.11 8.15 -14.04
N TYR A 310 3.90 6.94 -13.51
CA TYR A 310 2.61 6.60 -12.91
C TYR A 310 2.34 7.38 -11.63
N LEU A 311 3.35 7.61 -10.79
CA LEU A 311 3.20 8.45 -9.60
C LEU A 311 2.80 9.88 -10.00
N ALA A 312 3.45 10.48 -11.00
CA ALA A 312 3.12 11.81 -11.48
C ALA A 312 1.70 11.86 -12.08
N LEU A 313 1.35 10.91 -12.96
CA LEU A 313 0.02 10.84 -13.57
C LEU A 313 -1.09 10.67 -12.53
N THR A 314 -0.94 9.72 -11.60
CA THR A 314 -1.93 9.50 -10.54
C THR A 314 -2.04 10.70 -9.61
N SER A 315 -0.92 11.34 -9.26
CA SER A 315 -0.91 12.57 -8.46
C SER A 315 -1.63 13.73 -9.15
N LEU A 316 -1.39 13.94 -10.45
CA LEU A 316 -2.04 14.99 -11.23
C LEU A 316 -3.55 14.74 -11.38
N ILE A 317 -3.94 13.49 -11.65
CA ILE A 317 -5.35 13.10 -11.70
C ILE A 317 -5.99 13.31 -10.33
N SER A 318 -5.29 12.96 -9.24
CA SER A 318 -5.78 13.17 -7.88
C SER A 318 -6.04 14.64 -7.57
N LEU A 319 -5.11 15.52 -7.95
CA LEU A 319 -5.30 16.97 -7.82
C LEU A 319 -6.50 17.44 -8.64
N ALA A 320 -6.61 17.03 -9.90
CA ALA A 320 -7.73 17.42 -10.76
C ALA A 320 -9.08 16.95 -10.19
N VAL A 321 -9.17 15.69 -9.76
CA VAL A 321 -10.38 15.09 -9.17
C VAL A 321 -10.72 15.73 -7.82
N SER A 322 -9.73 16.15 -7.04
CA SER A 322 -9.98 16.79 -5.73
C SER A 322 -10.83 18.06 -5.82
N TYR A 323 -10.79 18.78 -6.94
CA TYR A 323 -11.63 19.96 -7.18
C TYR A 323 -13.10 19.64 -7.47
N PHE A 324 -13.42 18.37 -7.70
CA PHE A 324 -14.78 17.89 -7.94
C PHE A 324 -15.36 17.11 -6.75
N ILE A 325 -14.51 16.61 -5.85
CA ILE A 325 -14.91 15.85 -4.66
C ILE A 325 -15.13 16.77 -3.44
N ILE A 326 -14.44 17.92 -3.40
CA ILE A 326 -14.56 18.97 -2.37
C ILE A 326 -15.52 20.05 -2.86
#